data_AF-A0A166HWN6-F1
#
_entry.id   AF-A0A166HWN6-F1
#
_cell.length_a   1.000
_cell.length_b   1.000
_cell.length_c   1.000
_cell.angle_alpha   90.00
_cell.angle_beta   90.00
_cell.angle_gamma   90.00
#
_symmetry.space_group_name_H-M   'P 1'
#
loop_
_entity.id
_entity.type
_entity.pdbx_description
1 polymer ?
#
loop_
_entity_poly.entity_id
_entity_poly.type
_entity_poly.pdbx_seq_one_letter_code
_entity_poly.pdbx_strand_id
1 'polypeptide(L)'
;MELNCLIDSELLYLNQSFDDTYIEMLFLLDSGQKVKLLVCNKHGKDITVRFKGMQLSARKTTLNDIPTLGEVEGVSYFKGSLSLEGDFGLIEVDGYDILLEPAL
;
A
#
# COMPACT_ATOMS: atom_id res chain seq x y z
N MET A 1 5.69 -7.46 -10.63
CA MET A 1 4.24 -7.79 -10.70
C MET A 1 3.51 -6.54 -11.13
N GLU A 2 2.32 -6.66 -11.71
CA GLU A 2 1.52 -5.47 -12.07
C GLU A 2 0.73 -4.99 -10.85
N LEU A 3 0.55 -3.67 -10.70
CA LEU A 3 -0.15 -3.07 -9.56
C LEU A 3 -1.61 -3.54 -9.43
N ASN A 4 -2.25 -3.91 -10.54
CA ASN A 4 -3.62 -4.40 -10.54
C ASN A 4 -3.80 -5.70 -9.75
N CYS A 5 -2.73 -6.44 -9.44
CA CYS A 5 -2.83 -7.62 -8.59
C CYS A 5 -3.13 -7.27 -7.12
N LEU A 6 -3.10 -5.99 -6.75
CA LEU A 6 -3.43 -5.53 -5.40
C LEU A 6 -4.94 -5.28 -5.22
N ILE A 7 -5.74 -5.27 -6.29
CA ILE A 7 -7.21 -5.23 -6.17
C ILE A 7 -7.66 -6.53 -5.49
N ASP A 8 -8.62 -6.42 -4.58
CA ASP A 8 -9.15 -7.49 -3.71
C ASP A 8 -8.12 -8.02 -2.69
N SER A 9 -6.92 -7.44 -2.62
CA SER A 9 -5.91 -7.83 -1.63
C SER A 9 -6.12 -7.15 -0.27
N GLU A 10 -5.55 -7.74 0.78
CA GLU A 10 -5.64 -7.23 2.14
C GLU A 10 -4.40 -6.40 2.50
N LEU A 11 -4.58 -5.12 2.82
CA LEU A 11 -3.49 -4.27 3.30
C LEU A 11 -3.15 -4.65 4.74
N LEU A 12 -2.03 -5.32 4.96
CA LEU A 12 -1.62 -5.78 6.28
C LEU A 12 -0.91 -4.70 7.11
N TYR A 13 -0.13 -3.86 6.43
CA TYR A 13 0.80 -2.95 7.07
C TYR A 13 1.19 -1.80 6.15
N LEU A 14 1.47 -0.65 6.76
CA LEU A 14 2.04 0.53 6.11
C LEU A 14 3.11 1.16 7.02
N ASN A 15 4.20 1.63 6.42
CA ASN A 15 5.27 2.32 7.11
C ASN A 15 5.96 3.33 6.21
N GLN A 16 5.79 4.60 6.56
CA GLN A 16 6.48 5.71 5.94
C GLN A 16 7.79 5.96 6.69
N SER A 17 8.88 6.17 5.94
CA SER A 17 10.16 6.52 6.53
C SER A 17 10.10 7.89 7.21
N PHE A 18 10.82 8.06 8.32
CA PHE A 18 10.80 9.30 9.10
C PHE A 18 11.33 10.53 8.33
N ASP A 19 12.20 10.29 7.36
CA ASP A 19 12.79 11.31 6.49
C ASP A 19 12.00 11.53 5.21
N ASP A 20 10.78 10.99 5.12
CA ASP A 20 9.88 11.09 3.96
C ASP A 20 10.50 10.60 2.64
N THR A 21 11.52 9.74 2.67
CA THR A 21 12.18 9.23 1.46
C THR A 21 11.46 8.04 0.82
N TYR A 22 10.69 7.27 1.60
CA TYR A 22 9.90 6.15 1.07
C TYR A 22 8.68 5.81 1.93
N ILE A 23 7.75 5.07 1.33
CA ILE A 23 6.69 4.35 2.03
C ILE A 23 6.69 2.88 1.58
N GLU A 24 6.57 2.00 2.57
CA GLU A 24 6.46 0.57 2.39
C GLU A 24 5.07 0.11 2.83
N MET A 25 4.44 -0.74 2.02
CA MET A 25 3.15 -1.35 2.31
C MET A 25 3.21 -2.85 2.04
N LEU A 26 2.62 -3.65 2.92
CA LEU A 26 2.55 -5.11 2.80
C LEU A 26 1.12 -5.54 2.53
N PHE A 27 0.93 -6.37 1.52
CA PHE A 27 -0.37 -6.90 1.11
C PHE A 27 -0.39 -8.42 1.18
N LEU A 28 -1.55 -8.98 1.46
CA LEU A 28 -1.85 -10.40 1.28
C LEU A 28 -2.80 -10.54 0.08
N LEU A 29 -2.33 -11.21 -0.97
CA LEU A 29 -3.15 -11.51 -2.15
C LEU A 29 -4.12 -12.65 -1.85
N ASP A 30 -5.18 -12.76 -2.65
CA ASP A 30 -6.13 -13.89 -2.62
C ASP A 30 -5.48 -15.27 -2.75
N SER A 31 -4.33 -15.34 -3.44
CA SER A 31 -3.54 -16.56 -3.56
C SER A 31 -2.88 -17.00 -2.25
N GLY A 32 -2.96 -16.18 -1.19
CA GLY A 32 -2.22 -16.34 0.07
C GLY A 32 -0.79 -15.83 0.02
N GLN A 33 -0.33 -15.34 -1.15
CA GLN A 33 1.01 -14.77 -1.29
C GLN A 33 1.07 -13.37 -0.67
N LYS A 34 2.15 -13.09 0.09
CA LYS A 34 2.45 -11.73 0.54
C LYS A 34 3.29 -10.99 -0.49
N VAL A 35 2.95 -9.73 -0.72
CA VAL A 35 3.70 -8.83 -1.59
C VAL A 35 3.96 -7.50 -0.91
N LYS A 36 5.11 -6.92 -1.19
CA LYS A 36 5.55 -5.64 -0.66
C LYS A 36 5.58 -4.62 -1.78
N LEU A 37 4.92 -3.49 -1.53
CA LEU A 37 4.97 -2.31 -2.37
C LEU A 37 5.86 -1.27 -1.71
N LEU A 38 6.91 -0.84 -2.40
CA LEU A 38 7.77 0.27 -2.02
C LEU A 38 7.55 1.40 -3.02
N VAL A 39 7.28 2.60 -2.50
CA VAL A 39 7.26 3.83 -3.30
C VAL A 39 8.32 4.80 -2.77
N CYS A 40 9.18 5.29 -3.65
CA CYS A 40 10.24 6.24 -3.33
C CYS A 40 10.53 7.18 -4.50
N ASN A 41 11.45 8.13 -4.30
CA ASN A 41 11.99 8.97 -5.37
C ASN A 41 13.48 8.69 -5.61
N LYS A 42 13.93 8.92 -6.84
CA LYS A 42 15.36 8.88 -7.19
C LYS A 42 16.16 9.83 -6.33
N HIS A 43 17.33 9.36 -5.89
CA HIS A 43 18.33 10.15 -5.16
C HIS A 43 17.87 10.68 -3.79
N GLY A 44 16.94 9.98 -3.11
CA GLY A 44 16.55 10.32 -1.74
C GLY A 44 15.79 11.65 -1.62
N LYS A 45 15.06 12.04 -2.67
CA LYS A 45 14.11 13.15 -2.58
C LYS A 45 12.88 12.70 -1.80
N ASP A 46 12.27 13.65 -1.11
CA ASP A 46 11.06 13.40 -0.33
C ASP A 46 9.92 12.95 -1.25
N ILE A 47 9.14 11.95 -0.83
CA ILE A 47 7.83 11.62 -1.36
C ILE A 47 6.77 12.43 -0.61
N THR A 48 5.57 12.54 -1.17
CA THR A 48 4.42 13.05 -0.42
C THR A 48 3.39 11.96 -0.27
N VAL A 49 3.05 11.61 0.96
CA VAL A 49 1.96 10.68 1.30
C VAL A 49 0.77 11.47 1.81
N ARG A 50 -0.42 11.24 1.26
CA ARG A 50 -1.68 11.84 1.72
C ARG A 50 -2.65 10.75 2.13
N PHE A 51 -3.21 10.94 3.32
CA PHE A 51 -4.22 10.07 3.90
C PHE A 51 -5.57 10.81 3.93
N LYS A 52 -6.60 10.24 3.30
CA LYS A 52 -7.92 10.87 3.16
C LYS A 52 -9.00 9.91 3.68
N GLY A 53 -9.78 10.37 4.66
CA GLY A 53 -10.91 9.60 5.19
C GLY A 53 -10.51 8.26 5.81
N MET A 54 -9.41 8.23 6.59
CA MET A 54 -8.84 6.97 7.05
C MET A 54 -9.66 6.27 8.13
N GLN A 55 -9.76 4.94 8.01
CA GLN A 55 -10.26 4.05 9.05
C GLN A 55 -9.25 2.93 9.35
N LEU A 56 -8.19 3.29 10.07
CA LEU A 56 -7.16 2.35 10.51
C LEU A 56 -7.51 1.81 11.90
N SER A 57 -7.66 0.49 12.03
CA SER A 57 -8.02 -0.16 13.28
C SER A 57 -7.31 -1.50 13.42
N ALA A 58 -6.71 -1.75 14.58
CA ALA A 58 -6.06 -3.02 14.90
C ALA A 58 -7.06 -4.18 15.19
N ARG A 59 -8.36 -3.97 14.96
CA ARG A 59 -9.42 -4.94 15.25
C ARG A 59 -10.00 -5.62 14.00
N LYS A 60 -9.50 -5.27 12.80
CA LYS A 60 -9.92 -5.93 11.56
C LYS A 60 -9.04 -7.16 11.33
N THR A 61 -9.67 -8.24 10.87
CA THR A 61 -8.99 -9.48 10.49
C THR A 61 -9.62 -10.02 9.21
N THR A 62 -8.83 -10.71 8.40
CA THR A 62 -9.34 -11.50 7.27
C THR A 62 -10.18 -12.68 7.79
N LEU A 63 -10.84 -13.40 6.87
CA LEU A 63 -11.57 -14.65 7.21
C LEU A 63 -10.71 -15.74 7.86
N ASN A 64 -9.39 -15.66 7.69
CA ASN A 64 -8.41 -16.59 8.27
C ASN A 64 -7.70 -16.02 9.51
N ASP A 65 -8.31 -15.06 10.21
CA ASP A 65 -7.81 -14.42 11.44
C ASP A 65 -6.46 -13.71 11.27
N ILE A 66 -6.12 -13.25 10.06
CA ILE A 66 -4.91 -12.45 9.82
C ILE A 66 -5.24 -10.98 10.06
N PRO A 67 -4.51 -10.26 10.94
CA PRO A 67 -4.73 -8.83 11.14
C PRO A 67 -4.53 -8.04 9.84
N THR A 68 -5.47 -7.13 9.55
CA THR A 68 -5.49 -6.33 8.33
C THR A 68 -5.90 -4.89 8.66
N LEU A 69 -5.55 -3.95 7.78
CA LEU A 69 -6.04 -2.57 7.79
C LEU A 69 -7.31 -2.42 6.93
N GLY A 70 -7.55 -3.37 6.02
CA GLY A 70 -8.73 -3.47 5.17
C GLY A 70 -8.39 -3.98 3.77
N GLU A 71 -9.44 -4.41 3.07
CA GLU A 71 -9.38 -4.80 1.67
C GLU A 71 -9.12 -3.59 0.76
N VAL A 72 -8.42 -3.82 -0.34
CA VAL A 72 -8.15 -2.86 -1.40
C VAL A 72 -9.21 -3.00 -2.49
N GLU A 73 -9.94 -1.92 -2.76
CA GLU A 73 -10.99 -1.88 -3.79
C GLU A 73 -10.53 -1.19 -5.08
N GLY A 74 -9.52 -0.32 -4.97
CA GLY A 74 -9.07 0.53 -6.08
C GLY A 74 -7.56 0.78 -6.07
N VAL A 75 -6.95 0.67 -7.25
CA VAL A 75 -5.53 0.94 -7.47
C VAL A 75 -5.37 1.74 -8.74
N SER A 76 -4.63 2.85 -8.68
CA SER A 76 -4.26 3.59 -9.88
C SER A 76 -2.85 4.17 -9.77
N TYR A 77 -2.16 4.26 -10.90
CA TYR A 77 -0.89 4.97 -10.99
C TYR A 77 -0.89 5.86 -12.23
N PHE A 78 -0.81 7.17 -12.01
CA PHE A 78 -0.83 8.15 -13.08
C PHE A 78 0.14 9.29 -12.79
N LYS A 79 1.01 9.58 -13.76
CA LYS A 79 1.97 10.71 -13.72
C LYS A 79 2.80 10.79 -12.41
N GLY A 80 3.25 9.65 -11.89
CA GLY A 80 4.07 9.62 -10.67
C GLY A 80 3.27 9.73 -9.38
N SER A 81 1.95 9.53 -9.43
CA SER A 81 1.07 9.47 -8.27
C SER A 81 0.40 8.11 -8.22
N LEU A 82 0.66 7.36 -7.15
CA LEU A 82 -0.04 6.12 -6.79
C LEU A 82 -1.26 6.49 -5.94
N SER A 83 -2.38 5.84 -6.18
CA SER A 83 -3.57 5.90 -5.31
C SER A 83 -4.06 4.50 -4.99
N LEU A 84 -4.32 4.27 -3.71
CA LEU A 84 -4.92 3.05 -3.16
C LEU A 84 -6.18 3.43 -2.38
N GLU A 85 -7.29 2.82 -2.73
CA GLU A 85 -8.59 3.01 -2.08
C GLU A 85 -9.12 1.67 -1.57
N GLY A 86 -9.78 1.69 -0.43
CA GLY A 86 -10.52 0.55 0.09
C GLY A 86 -11.06 0.81 1.48
N ASP A 87 -11.25 -0.27 2.25
CA ASP A 87 -11.81 -0.27 3.61
C ASP A 87 -11.04 0.60 4.62
N PHE A 88 -9.78 0.93 4.31
CA PHE A 88 -8.91 1.78 5.11
C PHE A 88 -9.03 3.27 4.77
N GLY A 89 -9.75 3.65 3.71
CA GLY A 89 -9.80 5.00 3.15
C GLY A 89 -8.93 5.13 1.89
N LEU A 90 -8.46 6.35 1.60
CA LEU A 90 -7.63 6.64 0.43
C LEU A 90 -6.21 7.04 0.84
N ILE A 91 -5.23 6.34 0.25
CA ILE A 91 -3.80 6.63 0.36
C ILE A 91 -3.30 7.09 -1.01
N GLU A 92 -2.76 8.30 -1.08
CA GLU A 92 -2.09 8.82 -2.28
C GLU A 92 -0.60 8.98 -2.01
N VAL A 93 0.25 8.55 -2.94
CA VAL A 93 1.69 8.68 -2.85
C VAL A 93 2.23 9.33 -4.12
N ASP A 94 2.75 10.54 -3.99
CA ASP A 94 3.52 11.19 -5.05
C ASP A 94 4.98 10.73 -4.96
N GLY A 95 5.35 9.76 -5.80
CA GLY A 95 6.67 9.13 -5.85
C GLY A 95 6.94 8.51 -7.22
N TYR A 96 8.20 8.59 -7.67
CA TYR A 96 8.58 8.26 -9.04
C TYR A 96 8.89 6.79 -9.27
N ASP A 97 9.51 6.14 -8.29
CA ASP A 97 9.94 4.74 -8.38
C ASP A 97 9.00 3.89 -7.54
N ILE A 98 8.40 2.89 -8.19
CA ILE A 98 7.49 1.93 -7.57
C ILE A 98 8.05 0.53 -7.78
N LEU A 99 8.25 -0.19 -6.68
CA LEU A 99 8.71 -1.57 -6.68
C LEU A 99 7.66 -2.44 -6.00
N LEU A 100 7.16 -3.44 -6.74
CA LEU A 100 6.25 -4.45 -6.23
C LEU A 100 6.90 -5.83 -6.34
N GLU A 101 7.20 -6.43 -5.20
CA GLU A 101 7.94 -7.69 -5.09
C GLU A 101 7.31 -8.65 -4.07
N PRO A 102 7.51 -9.97 -4.22
CA PRO A 102 7.15 -10.93 -3.19
C PRO A 102 7.81 -10.59 -1.85
N ALA A 103 7.04 -10.67 -0.76
CA ALA A 103 7.58 -10.59 0.59
C ALA A 103 7.88 -12.00 1.12
N LEU A 104 9.05 -12.17 1.74
CA LEU A 104 9.46 -13.42 2.39
C LEU A 104 8.71 -13.65 3.71
#